data_AF-S9TKE9-F1
#
_entry.id   AF-S9TKE9-F1
#
_cell.length_a   1.000
_cell.length_b   1.000
_cell.length_c   1.000
_cell.angle_alpha   90.00
_cell.angle_beta   90.00
_cell.angle_gamma   90.00
#
_symmetry.space_group_name_H-M   'P 1'
#
loop_
_entity.id
_entity.type
_entity.pdbx_description
1 polymer ?
#
loop_
_entity_poly.entity_id
_entity_poly.type
_entity_poly.pdbx_seq_one_letter_code
_entity_poly.pdbx_strand_id
1 'polypeptide(L)'
;MDHSYNALKAACKFRAFVYNRCDYNQSTALVEKQRYINFLNGGEDYTSEWYGAIFQNPNTADLYPHALHFSQELHKRTDRQETAIKELTKQAEELVKRLDTIVAMNETNDAVAKELQQENMLMRHRWYRILQKTEMLRRRGIPLGEEELLAQRAQHLREHLLAPCRFTSALSDVEPRIAERAAQVAQYLARREERESFASEVTPALTQEWERTLCDNQVAIERLSKIVVKDTADVRAMLDRA
;
A
#
# COMPACT_ATOMS: atom_id res chain seq x y z
N MET A 1 -31.00 28.17 -48.34
CA MET A 1 -30.01 27.08 -48.14
C MET A 1 -30.22 26.51 -46.76
N ASP A 2 -30.10 25.20 -46.59
CA ASP A 2 -30.22 24.56 -45.27
C ASP A 2 -28.94 24.82 -44.45
N HIS A 3 -29.06 25.63 -43.40
CA HIS A 3 -27.94 26.00 -42.53
C HIS A 3 -27.69 24.96 -41.42
N SER A 4 -28.48 23.88 -41.35
CA SER A 4 -28.37 22.87 -40.29
C SER A 4 -27.14 21.97 -40.41
N TYR A 5 -26.56 21.87 -41.62
CA TYR A 5 -25.34 21.10 -41.92
C TYR A 5 -24.10 22.01 -42.06
N ASN A 6 -24.02 23.08 -41.27
CA ASN A 6 -22.83 23.95 -41.23
C ASN A 6 -22.38 24.18 -39.78
N ALA A 7 -21.18 23.72 -39.43
CA ALA A 7 -20.58 23.86 -38.09
C ALA A 7 -20.50 25.32 -37.62
N LEU A 8 -20.31 26.24 -38.55
CA LEU A 8 -20.10 27.67 -38.30
C LEU A 8 -21.42 28.44 -38.10
N LYS A 9 -22.58 27.83 -38.37
CA LYS A 9 -23.89 28.47 -38.21
C LYS A 9 -24.49 28.16 -36.85
N ALA A 10 -25.20 29.13 -36.27
CA ALA A 10 -25.92 28.94 -35.01
C ALA A 10 -26.99 27.84 -35.14
N ALA A 11 -27.60 27.71 -36.33
CA ALA A 11 -28.62 26.70 -36.65
C ALA A 11 -28.09 25.26 -36.84
N CYS A 12 -26.82 24.98 -36.57
CA CYS A 12 -26.24 23.64 -36.70
C CYS A 12 -26.92 22.64 -35.74
N LYS A 13 -27.50 21.56 -36.28
CA LYS A 13 -28.16 20.53 -35.45
C LYS A 13 -27.20 19.45 -34.94
N PHE A 14 -25.95 19.47 -35.39
CA PHE A 14 -24.94 18.45 -35.09
C PHE A 14 -23.84 18.97 -34.16
N ARG A 15 -24.21 19.89 -33.26
CA ARG A 15 -23.31 20.43 -32.23
C ARG A 15 -23.56 19.73 -30.89
N ALA A 16 -22.49 19.37 -30.21
CA ALA A 16 -22.53 18.88 -28.84
C ALA A 16 -21.37 19.49 -28.05
N PHE A 17 -21.55 19.66 -26.75
CA PHE A 17 -20.47 20.07 -25.85
C PHE A 17 -19.94 18.86 -25.09
N VAL A 18 -18.62 18.79 -24.98
CA VAL A 18 -17.90 17.80 -24.20
C VAL A 18 -16.87 18.50 -23.34
N TYR A 19 -16.55 17.93 -22.20
CA TYR A 19 -15.67 18.57 -21.24
C TYR A 19 -14.25 18.03 -21.39
N ASN A 20 -13.29 18.95 -21.55
CA ASN A 20 -11.87 18.63 -21.60
C ASN A 20 -11.20 19.08 -20.31
N ARG A 21 -10.18 18.33 -19.87
CA ARG A 21 -9.39 18.68 -18.70
C ARG A 21 -8.44 19.84 -18.99
N CYS A 22 -8.31 20.74 -18.03
CA CYS A 22 -7.35 21.84 -18.01
C CYS A 22 -6.72 21.95 -16.63
N ASP A 23 -5.62 22.72 -16.54
CA ASP A 23 -5.04 23.04 -15.24
C ASP A 23 -5.94 24.00 -14.45
N TYR A 24 -5.70 24.08 -13.15
CA TYR A 24 -6.48 24.89 -12.23
C TYR A 24 -6.58 26.35 -12.71
N ASN A 25 -7.81 26.89 -12.73
CA ASN A 25 -8.14 28.26 -13.14
C ASN A 25 -7.88 28.61 -14.63
N GLN A 26 -7.58 27.66 -15.50
CA GLN A 26 -7.43 27.94 -16.93
C GLN A 26 -8.73 27.81 -17.74
N SER A 27 -9.82 27.33 -17.11
CA SER A 27 -11.06 26.97 -17.81
C SER A 27 -11.69 28.15 -18.56
N THR A 28 -11.75 29.34 -17.95
CA THR A 28 -12.31 30.55 -18.56
C THR A 28 -11.51 31.02 -19.77
N ALA A 29 -10.19 31.10 -19.65
CA ALA A 29 -9.29 31.52 -20.73
C ALA A 29 -9.35 30.55 -21.93
N LEU A 30 -9.50 29.24 -21.68
CA LEU A 30 -9.62 28.24 -22.74
C LEU A 30 -10.97 28.33 -23.47
N VAL A 31 -12.06 28.61 -22.76
CA VAL A 31 -13.37 28.86 -23.39
C VAL A 31 -13.30 30.10 -24.28
N GLU A 32 -12.72 31.21 -23.80
CA GLU A 32 -12.56 32.43 -24.58
C GLU A 32 -11.71 32.19 -25.83
N LYS A 33 -10.61 31.44 -25.70
CA LYS A 33 -9.78 31.03 -26.83
C LYS A 33 -10.57 30.24 -27.86
N GLN A 34 -11.44 29.32 -27.45
CA GLN A 34 -12.25 28.55 -28.41
C GLN A 34 -13.31 29.40 -29.11
N ARG A 35 -13.98 30.29 -28.36
CA ARG A 35 -14.91 31.26 -28.94
C ARG A 35 -14.21 32.16 -29.96
N TYR A 36 -13.01 32.62 -29.65
CA TYR A 36 -12.19 33.44 -30.55
C TYR A 36 -11.79 32.69 -31.82
N ILE A 37 -11.33 31.43 -31.71
CA ILE A 37 -11.00 30.60 -32.87
C ILE A 37 -12.22 30.37 -33.77
N ASN A 38 -13.39 30.11 -33.18
CA ASN A 38 -14.62 29.93 -33.94
C ASN A 38 -15.03 31.21 -34.69
N PHE A 39 -14.89 32.37 -34.05
CA PHE A 39 -15.12 33.67 -34.69
C PHE A 39 -14.18 33.91 -35.87
N LEU A 40 -12.87 33.63 -35.71
CA LEU A 40 -11.88 33.76 -36.79
C LEU A 40 -12.20 32.87 -37.99
N ASN A 41 -12.80 31.69 -37.75
CA ASN A 41 -13.22 30.77 -38.80
C ASN A 41 -14.54 31.17 -39.49
N GLY A 42 -15.10 32.35 -39.20
CA GLY A 42 -16.36 32.82 -39.77
C GLY A 42 -17.60 32.23 -39.10
N GLY A 43 -17.45 31.71 -37.87
CA GLY A 43 -18.54 31.20 -37.05
C GLY A 43 -19.42 32.32 -36.50
N GLU A 44 -20.72 32.07 -36.44
CA GLU A 44 -21.68 32.92 -35.72
C GLU A 44 -21.49 32.77 -34.20
N ASP A 45 -21.74 33.84 -33.44
CA ASP A 45 -21.61 33.82 -31.99
C ASP A 45 -22.89 33.25 -31.34
N TYR A 46 -22.84 31.97 -30.97
CA TYR A 46 -23.92 31.27 -30.25
C TYR A 46 -23.68 31.28 -28.73
N THR A 47 -23.57 32.48 -28.18
CA THR A 47 -23.28 32.74 -26.75
C THR A 47 -24.14 31.95 -25.78
N SER A 48 -25.44 31.83 -26.05
CA SER A 48 -26.40 31.17 -25.17
C SER A 48 -26.08 29.69 -24.93
N GLU A 49 -25.63 28.96 -25.95
CA GLU A 49 -25.26 27.54 -25.81
C GLU A 49 -23.94 27.36 -25.04
N TRP A 50 -22.97 28.27 -25.27
CA TRP A 50 -21.73 28.29 -24.49
C TRP A 50 -21.99 28.54 -23.01
N TYR A 51 -22.87 29.50 -22.66
CA TYR A 51 -23.26 29.73 -21.28
C TYR A 51 -24.00 28.52 -20.67
N GLY A 52 -24.86 27.86 -21.45
CA GLY A 52 -25.48 26.60 -21.05
C GLY A 52 -24.45 25.50 -20.73
N ALA A 53 -23.45 25.33 -21.60
CA ALA A 53 -22.39 24.34 -21.41
C ALA A 53 -21.47 24.66 -20.22
N ILE A 54 -21.17 25.94 -19.97
CA ILE A 54 -20.42 26.37 -18.78
C ILE A 54 -21.22 26.07 -17.51
N PHE A 55 -22.52 26.37 -17.50
CA PHE A 55 -23.38 26.13 -16.34
C PHE A 55 -23.56 24.64 -16.04
N GLN A 56 -23.63 23.81 -17.07
CA GLN A 56 -23.76 22.35 -16.95
C GLN A 56 -22.42 21.64 -16.71
N ASN A 57 -21.31 22.37 -16.59
CA ASN A 57 -20.00 21.78 -16.40
C ASN A 57 -19.90 21.06 -15.04
N PRO A 58 -19.59 19.75 -15.02
CA PRO A 58 -19.52 18.99 -13.77
C PRO A 58 -18.37 19.45 -12.85
N ASN A 59 -17.32 20.08 -13.38
CA ASN A 59 -16.26 20.68 -12.57
C ASN A 59 -15.64 21.91 -13.25
N THR A 60 -15.99 23.11 -12.79
CA THR A 60 -15.49 24.36 -13.40
C THR A 60 -14.02 24.66 -13.10
N ALA A 61 -13.41 23.96 -12.14
CA ALA A 61 -12.02 24.20 -11.73
C ALA A 61 -11.00 23.58 -12.70
N ASP A 62 -11.30 22.40 -13.23
CA ASP A 62 -10.37 21.59 -14.04
C ASP A 62 -10.98 21.08 -15.35
N LEU A 63 -12.23 21.40 -15.64
CA LEU A 63 -12.86 21.10 -16.93
C LEU A 63 -13.33 22.37 -17.61
N TYR A 64 -13.28 22.36 -18.95
CA TYR A 64 -13.86 23.40 -19.77
C TYR A 64 -14.67 22.80 -20.93
N PRO A 65 -15.79 23.42 -21.33
CA PRO A 65 -16.59 22.95 -22.45
C PRO A 65 -15.84 23.12 -23.77
N HIS A 66 -15.95 22.11 -24.62
CA HIS A 66 -15.42 22.09 -25.98
C HIS A 66 -16.54 21.71 -26.94
N ALA A 67 -16.80 22.56 -27.93
CA ALA A 67 -17.79 22.29 -28.96
C ALA A 67 -17.25 21.25 -29.94
N LEU A 68 -18.01 20.17 -30.14
CA LEU A 68 -17.84 19.20 -31.21
C LEU A 68 -18.91 19.43 -32.28
N HIS A 69 -18.50 19.30 -33.53
CA HIS A 69 -19.35 19.41 -34.70
C HIS A 69 -19.26 18.13 -35.53
N PHE A 70 -20.42 17.55 -35.82
CA PHE A 70 -20.56 16.34 -36.63
C PHE A 70 -19.85 15.10 -36.08
N SER A 71 -20.09 13.97 -36.75
CA SER A 71 -19.48 12.68 -36.41
C SER A 71 -17.97 12.65 -36.64
N GLN A 72 -17.42 13.50 -37.50
CA GLN A 72 -15.99 13.52 -37.81
C GLN A 72 -15.15 13.99 -36.61
N GLU A 73 -15.58 15.05 -35.90
CA GLU A 73 -14.87 15.50 -34.70
C GLU A 73 -15.05 14.54 -33.54
N LEU A 74 -16.22 13.89 -33.45
CA LEU A 74 -16.45 12.81 -32.50
C LEU A 74 -15.51 11.63 -32.76
N HIS A 75 -15.36 11.20 -34.02
CA HIS A 75 -14.43 10.13 -34.39
C HIS A 75 -12.98 10.49 -34.04
N LYS A 76 -12.52 11.70 -34.39
CA LYS A 76 -11.19 12.20 -33.99
C LYS A 76 -10.98 12.19 -32.47
N ARG A 77 -12.03 12.46 -31.69
CA ARG A 77 -11.96 12.39 -30.23
C ARG A 77 -11.86 10.94 -29.75
N THR A 78 -12.63 10.02 -30.34
CA THR A 78 -12.53 8.59 -30.05
C THR A 78 -11.14 8.05 -30.35
N ASP A 79 -10.54 8.42 -31.48
CA ASP A 79 -9.17 8.02 -31.82
C ASP A 79 -8.16 8.52 -30.77
N ARG A 80 -8.30 9.78 -30.32
CA ARG A 80 -7.46 10.33 -29.24
C ARG A 80 -7.68 9.64 -27.90
N GLN A 81 -8.91 9.20 -27.62
CA GLN A 81 -9.20 8.42 -26.41
C GLN A 81 -8.57 7.03 -26.49
N GLU A 82 -8.61 6.37 -27.66
CA GLU A 82 -7.98 5.08 -27.86
C GLU A 82 -6.46 5.16 -27.70
N THR A 83 -5.81 6.20 -28.24
CA THR A 83 -4.37 6.40 -28.04
C THR A 83 -4.02 6.70 -26.58
N ALA A 84 -4.83 7.51 -25.89
CA ALA A 84 -4.63 7.79 -24.46
C ALA A 84 -4.81 6.53 -23.61
N ILE A 85 -5.79 5.68 -23.92
CA ILE A 85 -6.01 4.40 -23.23
C ILE A 85 -4.80 3.47 -23.45
N LYS A 86 -4.27 3.38 -24.68
CA LYS A 86 -3.08 2.58 -24.98
C LYS A 86 -1.85 3.07 -24.20
N GLU A 87 -1.67 4.38 -24.06
CA GLU A 87 -0.56 4.93 -23.29
C GLU A 87 -0.73 4.69 -21.78
N LEU A 88 -1.94 4.91 -21.24
CA LEU A 88 -2.23 4.67 -19.81
C LEU A 88 -2.13 3.19 -19.43
N THR A 89 -2.56 2.28 -20.31
CA THR A 89 -2.42 0.84 -20.09
C THR A 89 -0.95 0.43 -20.06
N LYS A 90 -0.13 0.94 -20.99
CA LYS A 90 1.32 0.73 -20.97
C LYS A 90 1.97 1.26 -19.68
N GLN A 91 1.57 2.44 -19.21
CA GLN A 91 2.05 3.00 -17.94
C GLN A 91 1.64 2.14 -16.73
N ALA A 92 0.40 1.64 -16.72
CA ALA A 92 -0.08 0.73 -15.68
C ALA A 92 0.71 -0.59 -15.67
N GLU A 93 0.98 -1.17 -16.84
CA GLU A 93 1.83 -2.36 -16.97
C GLU A 93 3.26 -2.13 -16.47
N GLU A 94 3.83 -0.95 -16.74
CA GLU A 94 5.15 -0.58 -16.22
C GLU A 94 5.13 -0.45 -14.68
N LEU A 95 4.07 0.13 -14.11
CA LEU A 95 3.91 0.21 -12.66
C LEU A 95 3.77 -1.17 -12.03
N VAL A 96 3.02 -2.08 -12.63
CA VAL A 96 2.92 -3.47 -12.17
C VAL A 96 4.28 -4.14 -12.18
N LYS A 97 5.05 -4.03 -13.27
CA LYS A 97 6.42 -4.57 -13.33
C LYS A 97 7.33 -3.99 -12.24
N ARG A 98 7.23 -2.69 -11.97
CA ARG A 98 7.98 -2.05 -10.87
C ARG A 98 7.54 -2.59 -9.50
N LEU A 99 6.25 -2.82 -9.28
CA LEU A 99 5.78 -3.45 -8.05
C LEU A 99 6.33 -4.86 -7.88
N ASP A 100 6.33 -5.68 -8.95
CA ASP A 100 6.91 -7.02 -8.92
C ASP A 100 8.41 -6.97 -8.54
N THR A 101 9.16 -6.00 -9.07
CA THR A 101 10.57 -5.82 -8.67
C THR A 101 10.73 -5.43 -7.21
N ILE A 102 9.83 -4.61 -6.66
CA ILE A 102 9.86 -4.21 -5.24
C ILE A 102 9.54 -5.42 -4.35
N VAL A 103 8.57 -6.24 -4.73
CA VAL A 103 8.23 -7.47 -3.99
C VAL A 103 9.42 -8.43 -3.97
N ALA A 104 10.04 -8.69 -5.13
CA ALA A 104 11.23 -9.53 -5.21
C ALA A 104 12.40 -8.97 -4.37
N MET A 105 12.61 -7.64 -4.41
CA MET A 105 13.61 -6.99 -3.55
C MET A 105 13.27 -7.16 -2.07
N ASN A 106 12.00 -7.04 -1.67
CA ASN A 106 11.59 -7.20 -0.29
C ASN A 106 11.86 -8.62 0.23
N GLU A 107 11.58 -9.65 -0.57
CA GLU A 107 11.90 -11.04 -0.20
C GLU A 107 13.41 -11.25 0.00
N THR A 108 14.24 -10.69 -0.89
CA THR A 108 15.71 -10.76 -0.72
C THR A 108 16.19 -9.97 0.50
N ASN A 109 15.60 -8.81 0.75
CA ASN A 109 15.92 -7.98 1.92
C ASN A 109 15.54 -8.67 3.22
N ASP A 110 14.42 -9.39 3.27
CA ASP A 110 14.00 -10.15 4.44
C ASP A 110 14.97 -11.30 4.76
N ALA A 111 15.49 -11.97 3.72
CA ALA A 111 16.53 -12.98 3.90
C ALA A 111 17.82 -12.38 4.45
N VAL A 112 18.29 -11.27 3.86
CA VAL A 112 19.49 -10.53 4.32
C VAL A 112 19.30 -9.99 5.74
N ALA A 113 18.11 -9.48 6.07
CA ALA A 113 17.81 -8.98 7.40
C ALA A 113 17.89 -10.09 8.47
N LYS A 114 17.40 -11.29 8.15
CA LYS A 114 17.53 -12.47 9.03
C LYS A 114 18.99 -12.88 9.21
N GLU A 115 19.77 -12.89 8.13
CA GLU A 115 21.21 -13.18 8.20
C GLU A 115 21.95 -12.16 9.07
N LEU A 116 21.73 -10.87 8.84
CA LEU A 116 22.31 -9.79 9.65
C LEU A 116 21.90 -9.86 11.12
N GLN A 117 20.66 -10.24 11.43
CA GLN A 117 20.21 -10.45 12.81
C GLN A 117 20.98 -11.59 13.48
N GLN A 118 21.21 -12.70 12.78
CA GLN A 118 22.00 -13.83 13.28
C GLN A 118 23.47 -13.42 13.48
N GLU A 119 24.07 -12.75 12.51
CA GLU A 119 25.44 -12.25 12.62
C GLU A 119 25.60 -11.26 13.77
N ASN A 120 24.65 -10.35 13.96
CA ASN A 120 24.65 -9.41 15.08
C ASN A 120 24.59 -10.15 16.42
N MET A 121 23.76 -11.19 16.54
CA MET A 121 23.71 -12.03 17.74
C MET A 121 25.05 -12.72 18.02
N LEU A 122 25.69 -13.27 16.99
CA LEU A 122 27.01 -13.90 17.10
C LEU A 122 28.09 -12.89 17.47
N MET A 123 28.08 -11.70 16.87
CA MET A 123 29.00 -10.61 17.21
C MET A 123 28.81 -10.14 18.65
N ARG A 124 27.57 -9.95 19.11
CA ARG A 124 27.28 -9.64 20.52
C ARG A 124 27.83 -10.72 21.44
N HIS A 125 27.64 -11.99 21.12
CA HIS A 125 28.19 -13.09 21.91
C HIS A 125 29.73 -13.06 21.96
N ARG A 126 30.39 -12.86 20.81
CA ARG A 126 31.86 -12.72 20.74
C ARG A 126 32.34 -11.51 21.55
N TRP A 127 31.63 -10.38 21.45
CA TRP A 127 31.93 -9.17 22.19
C TRP A 127 31.84 -9.38 23.69
N TYR A 128 30.74 -9.96 24.19
CA TYR A 128 30.61 -10.29 25.61
C TYR A 128 31.71 -11.23 26.09
N ARG A 129 32.12 -12.21 25.27
CA ARG A 129 33.20 -13.14 25.62
C ARG A 129 34.56 -12.46 25.70
N ILE A 130 34.84 -11.50 24.82
CA ILE A 130 36.05 -10.67 24.89
C ILE A 130 36.00 -9.83 26.16
N LEU A 131 34.89 -9.12 26.40
CA LEU A 131 34.70 -8.27 27.57
C LEU A 131 34.89 -9.05 28.89
N GLN A 132 34.34 -10.27 28.95
CA GLN A 132 34.52 -11.17 30.09
C GLN A 132 36.01 -11.52 30.30
N LYS A 133 36.73 -11.89 29.23
CA LYS A 133 38.16 -12.22 29.32
C LYS A 133 39.00 -11.02 29.74
N THR A 134 38.73 -9.84 29.18
CA THR A 134 39.46 -8.62 29.51
C THR A 134 39.23 -8.20 30.95
N GLU A 135 38.00 -8.33 31.45
CA GLU A 135 37.68 -7.98 32.83
C GLU A 135 38.31 -8.97 33.82
N MET A 136 38.26 -10.28 33.52
CA MET A 136 38.95 -11.29 34.33
C MET A 136 40.47 -11.05 34.42
N LEU A 137 41.11 -10.61 33.32
CA LEU A 137 42.53 -10.27 33.31
C LEU A 137 42.80 -8.99 34.10
N ARG A 138 41.98 -7.95 33.91
CA ARG A 138 42.11 -6.66 34.61
C ARG A 138 41.95 -6.79 36.12
N ARG A 139 41.03 -7.63 36.58
CA ARG A 139 40.70 -7.84 38.00
C ARG A 139 41.53 -8.93 38.67
N ARG A 140 42.45 -9.57 37.95
CA ARG A 140 43.28 -10.65 38.51
C ARG A 140 44.12 -10.12 39.69
N GLY A 141 43.87 -10.67 40.88
CA GLY A 141 44.57 -10.28 42.12
C GLY A 141 43.95 -9.07 42.84
N ILE A 142 42.83 -8.53 42.36
CA ILE A 142 42.04 -7.52 43.03
C ILE A 142 40.92 -8.23 43.81
N PRO A 143 40.59 -7.83 45.06
CA PRO A 143 39.49 -8.42 45.80
C PRO A 143 38.16 -8.22 45.08
N LEU A 144 37.27 -9.21 45.22
CA LEU A 144 35.96 -9.21 44.60
C LEU A 144 35.08 -8.10 45.21
N GLY A 145 34.40 -7.33 44.34
CA GLY A 145 33.50 -6.25 44.73
C GLY A 145 32.03 -6.64 44.53
N GLU A 146 31.37 -6.04 43.54
CA GLU A 146 29.98 -6.35 43.16
C GLU A 146 29.83 -7.73 42.48
N GLU A 147 30.91 -8.46 42.23
CA GLU A 147 30.88 -9.76 41.55
C GLU A 147 30.09 -10.81 42.31
N GLU A 148 30.06 -10.78 43.64
CA GLU A 148 29.22 -11.69 44.44
C GLU A 148 27.73 -11.47 44.18
N LEU A 149 27.29 -10.21 44.06
CA LEU A 149 25.89 -9.88 43.78
C LEU A 149 25.50 -10.29 42.37
N LEU A 150 26.41 -10.10 41.40
CA LEU A 150 26.22 -10.58 40.03
C LEU A 150 26.18 -12.12 39.97
N ALA A 151 27.04 -12.81 40.71
CA ALA A 151 27.08 -14.26 40.79
C ALA A 151 25.78 -14.83 41.39
N GLN A 152 25.29 -14.23 42.48
CA GLN A 152 24.00 -14.59 43.08
C GLN A 152 22.84 -14.41 42.09
N ARG A 153 22.80 -13.29 41.37
CA ARG A 153 21.74 -13.03 40.38
C ARG A 153 21.81 -14.01 39.20
N ALA A 154 23.01 -14.32 38.72
CA ALA A 154 23.22 -15.31 37.66
C ALA A 154 22.82 -16.72 38.11
N GLN A 155 23.13 -17.08 39.36
CA GLN A 155 22.73 -18.35 39.96
C GLN A 155 21.20 -18.45 40.09
N HIS A 156 20.54 -17.39 40.58
CA HIS A 156 19.08 -17.35 40.67
C HIS A 156 18.41 -17.50 39.30
N LEU A 157 18.92 -16.83 38.27
CA LEU A 157 18.43 -16.99 36.89
C LEU A 157 18.63 -18.42 36.37
N ARG A 158 19.79 -19.03 36.66
CA ARG A 158 20.08 -20.41 36.25
C ARG A 158 19.15 -21.40 36.95
N GLU A 159 18.92 -21.24 38.25
CA GLU A 159 17.97 -22.05 39.01
C GLU A 159 16.55 -21.90 38.48
N HIS A 160 16.14 -20.67 38.12
CA HIS A 160 14.83 -20.42 37.50
C HIS A 160 14.66 -21.09 36.14
N LEU A 161 15.71 -21.12 35.32
CA LEU A 161 15.72 -21.76 34.01
C LEU A 161 15.74 -23.29 34.10
N LEU A 162 16.45 -23.83 35.09
CA LEU A 162 16.56 -25.28 35.35
C LEU A 162 15.47 -25.82 36.28
N ALA A 163 14.58 -24.96 36.78
CA ALA A 163 13.53 -25.36 37.69
C ALA A 163 12.69 -26.49 37.09
N PRO A 164 12.47 -27.60 37.82
CA PRO A 164 11.67 -28.70 37.33
C PRO A 164 10.23 -28.21 37.07
N CYS A 165 9.56 -28.83 36.11
CA CYS A 165 8.17 -28.52 35.75
C CYS A 165 7.93 -27.13 35.12
N ARG A 166 8.97 -26.39 34.70
CA ARG A 166 8.82 -25.11 33.99
C ARG A 166 9.08 -25.21 32.49
N PHE A 167 10.30 -24.97 32.06
CA PHE A 167 10.60 -24.78 30.64
C PHE A 167 10.86 -26.11 29.94
N THR A 168 11.72 -26.96 30.50
CA THR A 168 12.10 -28.24 29.91
C THR A 168 10.95 -29.23 29.86
N SER A 169 10.14 -29.30 30.91
CA SER A 169 8.93 -30.13 30.95
C SER A 169 7.83 -29.61 30.03
N ALA A 170 7.62 -28.29 29.97
CA ALA A 170 6.64 -27.72 29.05
C ALA A 170 7.04 -27.96 27.59
N LEU A 171 8.34 -27.88 27.28
CA LEU A 171 8.85 -28.26 25.96
C LEU A 171 8.63 -29.75 25.68
N SER A 172 8.94 -30.63 26.64
CA SER A 172 8.71 -32.07 26.47
C SER A 172 7.24 -32.45 26.32
N ASP A 173 6.32 -31.63 26.83
CA ASP A 173 4.87 -31.84 26.68
C ASP A 173 4.34 -31.26 25.37
N VAL A 174 4.88 -30.11 24.93
CA VAL A 174 4.40 -29.37 23.76
C VAL A 174 4.94 -29.94 22.46
N GLU A 175 6.22 -30.32 22.39
CA GLU A 175 6.83 -30.90 21.20
C GLU A 175 6.08 -32.13 20.65
N PRO A 176 5.74 -33.16 21.46
CA PRO A 176 5.02 -34.32 20.95
C PRO A 176 3.59 -33.97 20.54
N ARG A 177 2.93 -33.02 21.23
CA ARG A 177 1.59 -32.54 20.86
C ARG A 177 1.59 -31.82 19.52
N ILE A 178 2.60 -31.00 19.25
CA ILE A 178 2.78 -30.34 17.96
C ILE A 178 3.05 -31.39 16.88
N ALA A 179 3.93 -32.36 17.13
CA ALA A 179 4.25 -33.43 16.20
C ALA A 179 3.01 -34.30 15.88
N GLU A 180 2.24 -34.66 16.90
CA GLU A 180 0.99 -35.41 16.73
C GLU A 180 -0.04 -34.60 15.93
N ARG A 181 -0.22 -33.32 16.24
CA ARG A 181 -1.16 -32.46 15.52
C ARG A 181 -0.73 -32.25 14.07
N ALA A 182 0.56 -32.08 13.81
CA ALA A 182 1.12 -31.99 12.47
C ALA A 182 0.89 -33.28 11.68
N ALA A 183 1.10 -34.45 12.30
CA ALA A 183 0.80 -35.74 11.69
C ALA A 183 -0.71 -35.93 11.41
N GLN A 184 -1.59 -35.50 12.32
CA GLN A 184 -3.04 -35.52 12.10
C GLN A 184 -3.46 -34.62 10.92
N VAL A 185 -2.89 -33.42 10.83
CA VAL A 185 -3.14 -32.48 9.71
C VAL A 185 -2.62 -33.06 8.40
N ALA A 186 -1.41 -33.64 8.40
CA ALA A 186 -0.84 -34.28 7.21
C ALA A 186 -1.70 -35.47 6.74
N GLN A 187 -2.18 -36.32 7.66
CA GLN A 187 -3.10 -37.41 7.34
C GLN A 187 -4.45 -36.91 6.81
N TYR A 188 -4.98 -35.83 7.39
CA TYR A 188 -6.20 -35.20 6.91
C TYR A 188 -6.04 -34.63 5.50
N LEU A 189 -4.93 -33.96 5.22
CA LEU A 189 -4.62 -33.43 3.89
C LEU A 189 -4.41 -34.54 2.86
N ALA A 190 -3.68 -35.62 3.21
CA ALA A 190 -3.51 -36.78 2.33
C ALA A 190 -4.85 -37.47 2.01
N ARG A 191 -5.77 -37.57 2.98
CA ARG A 191 -7.14 -38.09 2.76
C ARG A 191 -8.07 -37.11 2.04
N ARG A 192 -7.71 -35.82 2.00
CA ARG A 192 -8.48 -34.77 1.30
C ARG A 192 -8.26 -34.84 -0.21
N GLU A 193 -7.07 -35.26 -0.66
CA GLU A 193 -6.80 -35.54 -2.08
C GLU A 193 -7.68 -36.67 -2.63
N GLU A 194 -8.14 -37.59 -1.77
CA GLU A 194 -9.09 -38.67 -2.12
C GLU A 194 -10.57 -38.25 -2.01
N ARG A 195 -10.87 -37.07 -1.46
CA ARG A 195 -12.22 -36.52 -1.31
C ARG A 195 -12.34 -35.17 -2.01
N GLU A 196 -12.47 -35.20 -3.33
CA GLU A 196 -13.05 -34.10 -4.11
C GLU A 196 -14.47 -33.84 -3.59
N SER A 197 -14.70 -32.83 -2.74
CA SER A 197 -16.03 -32.19 -2.53
C SER A 197 -16.16 -31.26 -1.33
N PHE A 198 -15.13 -31.02 -0.50
CA PHE A 198 -15.24 -29.97 0.53
C PHE A 198 -14.95 -28.54 0.03
N ALA A 199 -14.74 -28.35 -1.27
CA ALA A 199 -14.78 -27.02 -1.90
C ALA A 199 -16.22 -26.51 -2.08
N SER A 200 -17.12 -26.86 -1.15
CA SER A 200 -18.51 -26.41 -1.16
C SER A 200 -18.60 -25.05 -0.46
N GLU A 201 -19.06 -24.06 -1.22
CA GLU A 201 -19.71 -22.81 -0.76
C GLU A 201 -18.88 -21.61 -0.31
N VAL A 202 -17.56 -21.56 -0.52
CA VAL A 202 -16.89 -20.24 -0.51
C VAL A 202 -16.96 -19.66 -1.91
N THR A 203 -17.98 -18.85 -2.16
CA THR A 203 -18.10 -18.15 -3.45
C THR A 203 -16.95 -17.15 -3.60
N PRO A 204 -16.42 -16.96 -4.82
CA PRO A 204 -15.34 -15.98 -5.06
C PRO A 204 -15.76 -14.54 -4.71
N ALA A 205 -17.08 -14.26 -4.67
CA ALA A 205 -17.61 -12.99 -4.17
C ALA A 205 -17.41 -12.83 -2.65
N LEU A 206 -17.66 -13.90 -1.87
CA LEU A 206 -17.45 -13.90 -0.42
C LEU A 206 -15.96 -13.80 -0.07
N THR A 207 -15.07 -14.47 -0.81
CA THR A 207 -13.62 -14.30 -0.59
C THR A 207 -13.17 -12.88 -0.86
N GLN A 208 -13.66 -12.25 -1.93
CA GLN A 208 -13.31 -10.87 -2.25
C GLN A 208 -13.81 -9.88 -1.20
N GLU A 209 -15.00 -10.11 -0.62
CA GLU A 209 -15.52 -9.32 0.49
C GLU A 209 -14.68 -9.49 1.75
N TRP A 210 -14.28 -10.72 2.08
CA TRP A 210 -13.38 -11.00 3.19
C TRP A 210 -12.01 -10.35 3.00
N GLU A 211 -11.42 -10.43 1.81
CA GLU A 211 -10.15 -9.76 1.50
C GLU A 211 -10.24 -8.24 1.71
N ARG A 212 -11.32 -7.61 1.21
CA ARG A 212 -11.55 -6.16 1.41
C ARG A 212 -11.67 -5.79 2.87
N THR A 213 -12.52 -6.50 3.62
CA THR A 213 -12.71 -6.24 5.06
C THR A 213 -11.44 -6.48 5.86
N LEU A 214 -10.63 -7.48 5.51
CA LEU A 214 -9.33 -7.73 6.13
C LEU A 214 -8.34 -6.61 5.82
N CYS A 215 -8.29 -6.11 4.58
CA CYS A 215 -7.48 -4.94 4.23
C CYS A 215 -7.89 -3.70 5.02
N ASP A 216 -9.20 -3.41 5.11
CA ASP A 216 -9.72 -2.26 5.84
C ASP A 216 -9.39 -2.35 7.34
N ASN A 217 -9.56 -3.54 7.92
CA ASN A 217 -9.20 -3.81 9.31
C ASN A 217 -7.69 -3.66 9.54
N GLN A 218 -6.85 -4.15 8.62
CA GLN A 218 -5.40 -4.00 8.72
C GLN A 218 -5.00 -2.52 8.71
N VAL A 219 -5.54 -1.73 7.78
CA VAL A 219 -5.27 -0.28 7.71
C VAL A 219 -5.74 0.43 8.99
N ALA A 220 -6.91 0.06 9.53
CA ALA A 220 -7.41 0.62 10.78
C ALA A 220 -6.51 0.27 11.98
N ILE A 221 -6.07 -0.98 12.08
CA ILE A 221 -5.14 -1.45 13.13
C ILE A 221 -3.81 -0.73 13.03
N GLU A 222 -3.24 -0.58 11.83
CA GLU A 222 -1.98 0.14 11.62
C GLU A 222 -2.11 1.62 12.02
N ARG A 223 -3.24 2.27 11.74
CA ARG A 223 -3.52 3.64 12.18
C ARG A 223 -3.61 3.74 13.70
N LEU A 224 -4.34 2.84 14.34
CA LEU A 224 -4.45 2.80 15.81
C LEU A 224 -3.08 2.55 16.45
N SER A 225 -2.29 1.62 15.90
CA SER A 225 -0.93 1.36 16.37
C SER A 225 -0.05 2.61 16.27
N LYS A 226 -0.14 3.37 15.17
CA LYS A 226 0.62 4.63 15.01
C LYS A 226 0.19 5.68 16.03
N ILE A 227 -1.10 5.79 16.32
CA ILE A 227 -1.62 6.72 17.34
C ILE A 227 -1.10 6.32 18.71
N VAL A 228 -1.21 5.04 19.11
CA VAL A 228 -0.73 4.57 20.41
C VAL A 228 0.78 4.77 20.57
N VAL A 229 1.57 4.49 19.53
CA VAL A 229 3.03 4.74 19.56
C VAL A 229 3.33 6.23 19.74
N LYS A 230 2.57 7.11 19.08
CA LYS A 230 2.72 8.55 19.25
C LYS A 230 2.33 8.99 20.65
N ASP A 231 1.17 8.58 21.15
CA ASP A 231 0.66 8.96 22.47
C ASP A 231 1.60 8.47 23.58
N THR A 232 2.14 7.26 23.46
CA THR A 232 3.13 6.75 24.42
C THR A 232 4.45 7.54 24.39
N ALA A 233 4.88 7.99 23.20
CA ALA A 233 6.04 8.87 23.09
C ALA A 233 5.78 10.26 23.70
N ASP A 234 4.60 10.83 23.45
CA ASP A 234 4.19 12.12 23.98
C ASP A 234 4.08 12.08 25.51
N VAL A 235 3.51 11.00 26.09
CA VAL A 235 3.44 10.80 27.54
C VAL A 235 4.84 10.68 28.16
N ARG A 236 5.75 9.92 27.54
CA ARG A 236 7.15 9.86 28.02
C ARG A 236 7.81 11.22 27.99
N ALA A 237 7.63 11.99 26.90
CA ALA A 237 8.19 13.33 26.79
C ALA A 237 7.60 14.32 27.81
N MET A 238 6.36 14.13 28.25
CA MET A 238 5.77 14.92 29.35
C MET A 238 6.36 14.53 30.71
N LEU A 239 6.57 13.23 30.96
CA LEU A 239 7.19 12.74 32.19
C LEU A 239 8.66 13.16 32.31
N ASP A 240 9.42 13.18 31.21
CA ASP A 240 10.82 13.61 31.19
C ASP A 240 10.98 15.14 31.39
N ARG A 241 9.90 15.92 31.28
CA ARG A 241 9.86 17.38 31.47
C ARG A 241 9.31 17.81 32.83
N ALA A 242 8.76 16.89 33.62
CA ALA A 242 8.23 17.12 34.96
C ALA A 242 9.28 16.83 36.03
#